data_AF-A0A1F8PBS4-F1
#
_entry.id   AF-A0A1F8PBS4-F1
#
_cell.length_a   1.000
_cell.length_b   1.000
_cell.length_c   1.000
_cell.angle_alpha   90.00
_cell.angle_beta   90.00
_cell.angle_gamma   90.00
#
_symmetry.space_group_name_H-M   'P 1'
#
loop_
_entity.id
_entity.type
_entity.pdbx_description
1 polymer ?
#
loop_
_entity_poly.entity_id
_entity_poly.type
_entity_poly.pdbx_seq_one_letter_code
_entity_poly.pdbx_strand_id
1 'polypeptide(L)'
;MFKVKATVTGFDRDEKKYPCHFRYKLGDEIIYDGETITGRVCPSMAPVFGRAFNDLLASGGRHKEGEAPGSYFPFWHSPLSVYDPAYKKYDGVGFRPTAERPEEGYKFIADETPFDKPPGGKYIIGKGTEKREFSLVCGDQHTLVRFKVESFDLADKGDSLPYYRRSMVILNKIIAKPGIALNKILDEFSKDEINNIYPILGQKIIAVLVGELELMGYAEVNNDKITATEKGRQKLASFKKSLTSEEKKALKL
;
A
#
# COMPACT_ATOMS: atom_id res chain seq x y z
N MET A 1 0.00 -0.90 -0.89
CA MET A 1 0.64 -0.21 0.26
C MET A 1 -0.29 0.88 0.76
N PHE A 2 -0.03 1.43 1.94
CA PHE A 2 -1.00 2.26 2.65
C PHE A 2 -0.46 3.64 3.03
N LYS A 3 -1.30 4.67 2.93
CA LYS A 3 -1.07 5.93 3.63
C LYS A 3 -1.24 5.70 5.12
N VAL A 4 -0.35 6.28 5.90
CA VAL A 4 -0.31 6.13 7.36
C VAL A 4 -0.47 7.50 8.00
N LYS A 5 -1.24 7.57 9.07
CA LYS A 5 -1.45 8.79 9.83
C LYS A 5 -1.16 8.55 11.30
N ALA A 6 -0.39 9.44 11.92
CA ALA A 6 -0.31 9.59 13.36
C ALA A 6 -1.11 10.81 13.81
N THR A 7 -1.97 10.65 14.81
CA THR A 7 -2.75 11.73 15.41
C THR A 7 -2.42 11.82 16.90
N VAL A 8 -2.14 13.02 17.41
CA VAL A 8 -2.00 13.24 18.86
C VAL A 8 -3.35 13.06 19.53
N THR A 9 -3.47 12.05 20.39
CA THR A 9 -4.72 11.72 21.08
C THR A 9 -4.71 12.09 22.55
N GLY A 10 -3.55 12.41 23.13
CA GLY A 10 -3.45 12.65 24.56
C GLY A 10 -2.08 13.07 25.02
N PHE A 11 -2.04 13.40 26.32
CA PHE A 11 -0.84 13.53 27.12
C PHE A 11 -1.10 12.72 28.39
N ASP A 12 -0.19 11.80 28.72
CA ASP A 12 -0.42 10.90 29.87
C ASP A 12 -0.07 11.55 31.22
N ARG A 13 0.48 12.77 31.20
CA ARG A 13 0.84 13.56 32.39
C ARG A 13 0.38 15.02 32.27
N ASP A 14 0.65 15.79 33.31
CA ASP A 14 0.22 17.19 33.43
C ASP A 14 0.95 18.10 32.43
N GLU A 15 0.40 18.19 31.22
CA GLU A 15 0.88 19.04 30.14
C GLU A 15 0.76 20.53 30.47
N LYS A 16 -0.16 20.94 31.35
CA LYS A 16 -0.26 22.35 31.76
C LYS A 16 0.92 22.78 32.61
N LYS A 17 1.39 21.88 33.49
CA LYS A 17 2.55 22.13 34.36
C LYS A 17 3.88 21.91 33.62
N TYR A 18 3.94 20.89 32.78
CA TYR A 18 5.13 20.53 32.00
C TYR A 18 4.75 20.35 30.53
N PRO A 19 4.67 21.44 29.76
CA PRO A 19 4.21 21.37 28.38
C PRO A 19 5.22 20.66 27.50
N CYS A 20 4.71 20.01 26.45
CA CYS A 20 5.56 19.42 25.42
C CYS A 20 6.50 20.49 24.86
N HIS A 21 7.82 20.29 24.94
CA HIS A 21 8.79 21.23 24.39
C HIS A 21 8.67 21.40 22.87
N PHE A 22 8.30 20.34 22.17
CA PHE A 22 7.99 20.39 20.74
C PHE A 22 6.62 21.03 20.45
N ARG A 23 5.80 21.28 21.48
CA ARG A 23 4.49 21.91 21.42
C ARG A 23 3.51 21.18 20.49
N TYR A 24 3.44 19.86 20.64
CA TYR A 24 2.32 19.11 20.09
C TYR A 24 1.01 19.55 20.73
N LYS A 25 -0.09 19.44 19.99
CA LYS A 25 -1.46 19.71 20.45
C LYS A 25 -2.34 18.51 20.16
N LEU A 26 -3.41 18.35 20.95
CA LEU A 26 -4.46 17.38 20.63
C LEU A 26 -4.97 17.60 19.21
N GLY A 27 -5.05 16.52 18.44
CA GLY A 27 -5.48 16.56 17.04
C GLY A 27 -4.41 16.94 16.04
N ASP A 28 -3.16 17.26 16.44
CA ASP A 28 -2.06 17.40 15.49
C ASP A 28 -1.89 16.10 14.70
N GLU A 29 -1.73 16.21 13.38
CA GLU A 29 -1.58 15.08 12.47
C GLU A 29 -0.21 15.07 11.78
N ILE A 30 0.33 13.86 11.60
CA ILE A 30 1.50 13.57 10.78
C ILE A 30 1.07 12.49 9.79
N ILE A 31 1.23 12.76 8.50
CA ILE A 31 0.79 11.86 7.42
C ILE A 31 2.00 11.44 6.61
N TYR A 32 2.14 10.14 6.39
CA TYR A 32 3.02 9.57 5.39
C TYR A 32 2.20 8.99 4.24
N ASP A 33 2.42 9.51 3.03
CA ASP A 33 1.63 9.14 1.84
C ASP A 33 2.33 8.14 0.91
N GLY A 34 3.44 7.54 1.37
CA GLY A 34 4.27 6.62 0.61
C GLY A 34 5.49 7.28 -0.06
N GLU A 35 5.58 8.61 0.01
CA GLU A 35 6.71 9.38 -0.53
C GLU A 35 7.10 10.53 0.41
N THR A 36 6.11 11.26 0.92
CA THR A 36 6.31 12.47 1.71
C THR A 36 5.72 12.31 3.11
N ILE A 37 6.42 12.89 4.09
CA ILE A 37 5.90 13.05 5.45
C ILE A 37 5.46 14.51 5.61
N THR A 38 4.17 14.73 5.82
CA THR A 38 3.59 16.05 6.07
C THR A 38 3.14 16.16 7.52
N GLY A 39 3.38 17.31 8.15
CA GLY A 39 3.07 17.55 9.56
C GLY A 39 4.33 17.85 10.38
N ARG A 40 4.16 18.07 11.68
CA ARG A 40 5.25 18.45 12.57
C ARG A 40 5.86 17.20 13.21
N VAL A 41 7.11 16.88 12.89
CA VAL A 41 7.80 15.70 13.43
C VAL A 41 8.84 16.12 14.46
N CYS A 42 8.64 15.73 15.72
CA CYS A 42 9.63 15.90 16.78
C CYS A 42 10.85 15.02 16.50
N PRO A 43 12.08 15.55 16.56
CA PRO A 43 13.30 14.77 16.33
C PRO A 43 13.40 13.52 17.21
N SER A 44 12.97 13.60 18.48
CA SER A 44 12.98 12.46 19.41
C SER A 44 11.96 11.38 19.06
N MET A 45 10.89 11.74 18.33
CA MET A 45 9.86 10.79 17.89
C MET A 45 10.09 10.26 16.48
N ALA A 46 10.90 10.94 15.66
CA ALA A 46 11.14 10.55 14.27
C ALA A 46 11.54 9.06 14.09
N PRO A 47 12.46 8.47 14.90
CA PRO A 47 12.80 7.05 14.76
C PRO A 47 11.64 6.10 15.10
N VAL A 48 10.77 6.50 16.05
CA VAL A 48 9.61 5.70 16.47
C VAL A 48 8.54 5.74 15.38
N PHE A 49 8.27 6.92 14.82
CA PHE A 49 7.37 7.06 13.68
C PHE A 49 7.89 6.32 12.45
N GLY A 50 9.19 6.39 12.14
CA GLY A 50 9.76 5.70 10.98
C GLY A 50 9.46 4.20 10.98
N ARG A 51 9.62 3.53 12.13
CA ARG A 51 9.27 2.11 12.28
C ARG A 51 7.77 1.88 12.10
N ALA A 52 6.94 2.60 12.85
CA ALA A 52 5.48 2.45 12.79
C ALA A 52 4.92 2.71 11.38
N PHE A 53 5.43 3.74 10.70
CA PHE A 53 5.01 4.12 9.35
C PHE A 53 5.41 3.07 8.34
N ASN A 54 6.63 2.52 8.42
CA ASN A 54 7.05 1.44 7.53
C ASN A 54 6.18 0.17 7.70
N ASP A 55 5.90 -0.22 8.94
CA ASP A 55 5.14 -1.43 9.24
C ASP A 55 3.69 -1.32 8.74
N LEU A 56 3.07 -0.16 8.94
CA LEU A 56 1.71 0.12 8.47
C LEU A 56 1.66 0.41 6.96
N LEU A 57 2.69 1.01 6.35
CA LEU A 57 2.80 1.18 4.90
C LEU A 57 2.79 -0.19 4.20
N ALA A 58 3.54 -1.16 4.75
CA ALA A 58 3.69 -2.49 4.19
C ALA A 58 2.42 -3.34 4.33
N SER A 59 1.87 -3.38 5.54
CA SER A 59 0.84 -4.36 5.92
C SER A 59 -0.55 -3.77 6.12
N GLY A 60 -0.66 -2.45 6.27
CA GLY A 60 -1.90 -1.78 6.63
C GLY A 60 -2.40 -2.14 8.03
N GLY A 61 -1.56 -2.79 8.86
CA GLY A 61 -1.91 -3.27 10.19
C GLY A 61 -2.30 -4.75 10.23
N ARG A 62 -2.42 -5.43 9.07
CA ARG A 62 -2.96 -6.80 8.96
C ARG A 62 -1.98 -7.93 9.30
N HIS A 63 -0.70 -7.60 9.47
CA HIS A 63 0.32 -8.56 9.90
C HIS A 63 0.03 -9.04 11.32
N LYS A 64 0.39 -10.27 11.67
CA LYS A 64 0.27 -10.80 13.04
C LYS A 64 1.54 -10.53 13.85
N GLU A 65 1.45 -10.69 15.17
CA GLU A 65 2.64 -10.71 16.02
C GLU A 65 3.60 -11.83 15.58
N GLY A 66 4.90 -11.53 15.52
CA GLY A 66 5.93 -12.43 14.99
C GLY A 66 6.03 -12.47 13.46
N GLU A 67 5.11 -11.86 12.71
CA GLU A 67 5.23 -11.74 11.25
C GLU A 67 5.98 -10.46 10.87
N ALA A 68 6.90 -10.57 9.90
CA ALA A 68 7.56 -9.40 9.35
C ALA A 68 6.54 -8.59 8.53
N PRO A 69 6.26 -7.32 8.86
CA PRO A 69 5.31 -6.50 8.11
C PRO A 69 5.71 -6.37 6.63
N GLY A 70 7.02 -6.37 6.37
CA GLY A 70 7.59 -6.32 5.03
C GLY A 70 7.18 -7.47 4.12
N SER A 71 6.75 -8.63 4.66
CA SER A 71 6.26 -9.77 3.86
C SER A 71 5.00 -9.43 3.05
N TYR A 72 4.34 -8.32 3.34
CA TYR A 72 3.11 -7.87 2.69
C TYR A 72 3.32 -6.88 1.56
N PHE A 73 4.55 -6.41 1.32
CA PHE A 73 4.82 -5.47 0.23
C PHE A 73 4.53 -6.12 -1.13
N PRO A 74 3.72 -5.49 -2.00
CA PRO A 74 3.54 -5.94 -3.38
C PRO A 74 4.84 -6.03 -4.18
N PHE A 75 5.85 -5.24 -3.82
CA PHE A 75 7.18 -5.23 -4.45
C PHE A 75 7.83 -6.61 -4.47
N TRP A 76 7.71 -7.38 -3.40
CA TRP A 76 8.31 -8.73 -3.35
C TRP A 76 7.64 -9.73 -4.30
N HIS A 77 6.49 -9.37 -4.88
CA HIS A 77 5.81 -10.15 -5.91
C HIS A 77 6.02 -9.59 -7.32
N SER A 78 6.84 -8.55 -7.45
CA SER A 78 7.10 -7.88 -8.72
C SER A 78 8.40 -8.41 -9.32
N PRO A 79 8.44 -8.69 -10.63
CA PRO A 79 9.69 -9.03 -11.30
C PRO A 79 10.55 -7.78 -11.51
N LEU A 80 11.77 -8.00 -12.00
CA LEU A 80 12.69 -6.94 -12.40
C LEU A 80 12.06 -5.99 -13.44
N SER A 81 12.46 -4.73 -13.34
CA SER A 81 12.02 -3.66 -14.23
C SER A 81 13.18 -2.77 -14.64
N VAL A 82 13.00 -2.08 -15.76
CA VAL A 82 13.94 -1.07 -16.26
C VAL A 82 13.21 0.25 -16.38
N TYR A 83 13.94 1.34 -16.15
CA TYR A 83 13.41 2.67 -16.35
C TYR A 83 13.19 2.94 -17.84
N ASP A 84 11.96 3.34 -18.17
CA ASP A 84 11.50 3.72 -19.49
C ASP A 84 10.43 4.83 -19.35
N PRO A 85 10.78 6.11 -19.60
CA PRO A 85 9.86 7.24 -19.46
C PRO A 85 8.56 7.10 -20.27
N ALA A 86 8.58 6.37 -21.38
CA ALA A 86 7.40 6.16 -22.21
C ALA A 86 6.32 5.35 -21.48
N TYR A 87 6.70 4.61 -20.44
CA TYR A 87 5.80 3.81 -19.62
C TYR A 87 5.13 4.58 -18.47
N LYS A 88 5.51 5.84 -18.24
CA LYS A 88 4.94 6.68 -17.18
C LYS A 88 3.42 6.80 -17.27
N LYS A 89 2.87 6.76 -18.48
CA LYS A 89 1.41 6.77 -18.70
C LYS A 89 0.69 5.53 -18.15
N TYR A 90 1.40 4.42 -17.94
CA TYR A 90 0.87 3.20 -17.35
C TYR A 90 1.13 3.16 -15.84
N ASP A 91 2.38 3.17 -15.41
CA ASP A 91 2.76 2.93 -14.00
C ASP A 91 2.86 4.21 -13.15
N GLY A 92 2.91 5.38 -13.79
CA GLY A 92 3.01 6.70 -13.16
C GLY A 92 4.43 7.19 -12.88
N VAL A 93 5.41 6.30 -12.95
CA VAL A 93 6.81 6.58 -12.57
C VAL A 93 7.75 6.47 -13.77
N GLY A 94 7.47 5.54 -14.70
CA GLY A 94 8.25 5.30 -15.90
C GLY A 94 9.07 4.03 -15.82
N PHE A 95 8.51 2.93 -15.32
CA PHE A 95 9.13 1.61 -15.36
C PHE A 95 8.33 0.66 -16.23
N ARG A 96 9.06 -0.19 -16.96
CA ARG A 96 8.49 -1.36 -17.62
C ARG A 96 9.15 -2.63 -17.12
N PRO A 97 8.42 -3.77 -17.09
CA PRO A 97 9.03 -5.05 -16.79
C PRO A 97 10.14 -5.38 -17.78
N THR A 98 11.14 -6.13 -17.33
CA THR A 98 12.16 -6.69 -18.20
C THR A 98 12.28 -8.19 -18.00
N ALA A 99 12.47 -8.90 -19.11
CA ALA A 99 12.87 -10.30 -19.10
C ALA A 99 14.40 -10.47 -18.98
N GLU A 100 15.17 -9.38 -19.20
CA GLU A 100 16.62 -9.36 -19.04
C GLU A 100 16.96 -9.53 -17.56
N ARG A 101 17.94 -10.39 -17.28
CA ARG A 101 18.30 -10.80 -15.93
C ARG A 101 19.76 -10.43 -15.65
N PRO A 102 20.12 -10.06 -14.41
CA PRO A 102 21.50 -10.14 -13.96
C PRO A 102 22.05 -11.55 -14.21
N GLU A 103 23.36 -11.70 -14.39
CA GLU A 103 24.04 -12.99 -14.69
C GLU A 103 23.85 -14.09 -13.61
N GLU A 104 23.06 -13.84 -12.58
CA GLU A 104 22.86 -14.65 -11.37
C GLU A 104 21.93 -15.87 -11.56
N GLY A 105 21.67 -16.32 -12.79
CA GLY A 105 21.03 -17.63 -13.05
C GLY A 105 19.53 -17.75 -12.71
N TYR A 106 18.85 -16.64 -12.40
CA TYR A 106 17.41 -16.62 -12.10
C TYR A 106 16.55 -17.06 -13.29
N LYS A 107 15.42 -17.73 -13.05
CA LYS A 107 14.30 -17.91 -14.00
C LYS A 107 13.20 -16.90 -13.68
N PHE A 108 12.61 -16.30 -14.71
CA PHE A 108 11.52 -15.33 -14.60
C PHE A 108 10.21 -16.08 -14.84
N ILE A 109 9.31 -16.03 -13.86
CA ILE A 109 7.94 -16.52 -13.97
C ILE A 109 7.05 -15.54 -13.20
N ALA A 110 5.96 -15.10 -13.82
CA ALA A 110 5.02 -14.11 -13.25
C ALA A 110 4.41 -14.53 -11.88
N ASP A 111 4.39 -15.84 -11.61
CA ASP A 111 3.93 -16.43 -10.35
C ASP A 111 5.05 -17.05 -9.49
N GLU A 112 6.31 -16.92 -9.89
CA GLU A 112 7.43 -17.28 -9.02
C GLU A 112 7.66 -16.19 -7.97
N THR A 113 8.23 -16.61 -6.84
CA THR A 113 8.75 -15.73 -5.81
C THR A 113 10.11 -15.25 -6.28
N PRO A 114 10.25 -14.05 -6.86
CA PRO A 114 11.52 -13.63 -7.47
C PRO A 114 12.61 -13.47 -6.41
N PHE A 115 12.18 -13.26 -5.16
CA PHE A 115 13.02 -13.25 -3.98
C PHE A 115 12.84 -14.57 -3.25
N ASP A 116 13.85 -15.44 -3.31
CA ASP A 116 13.86 -16.75 -2.64
C ASP A 116 13.68 -16.65 -1.11
N LYS A 117 13.88 -15.45 -0.56
CA LYS A 117 13.75 -15.12 0.87
C LYS A 117 13.08 -13.77 1.04
N PRO A 118 11.73 -13.66 0.96
CA PRO A 118 11.07 -12.41 1.34
C PRO A 118 11.39 -12.09 2.80
N PRO A 119 11.30 -10.81 3.25
CA PRO A 119 11.36 -10.49 4.66
C PRO A 119 10.42 -11.41 5.45
N GLY A 120 10.89 -12.04 6.53
CA GLY A 120 10.09 -13.01 7.30
C GLY A 120 9.97 -14.42 6.70
N GLY A 121 10.65 -14.72 5.58
CA GLY A 121 10.82 -16.08 5.03
C GLY A 121 9.57 -16.72 4.38
N LYS A 122 8.42 -16.04 4.42
CA LYS A 122 7.19 -16.48 3.76
C LYS A 122 6.46 -15.29 3.13
N TYR A 123 5.79 -15.53 2.01
CA TYR A 123 4.86 -14.57 1.44
C TYR A 123 3.49 -14.72 2.11
N ILE A 124 2.88 -13.60 2.49
CA ILE A 124 1.57 -13.63 3.14
C ILE A 124 0.53 -12.98 2.24
N ILE A 125 -0.48 -13.77 1.87
CA ILE A 125 -1.56 -13.39 0.96
C ILE A 125 -2.87 -13.38 1.75
N GLY A 126 -3.72 -12.38 1.49
CA GLY A 126 -5.09 -12.31 2.02
C GLY A 126 -5.32 -11.24 3.08
N LYS A 127 -6.58 -11.18 3.55
CA LYS A 127 -7.19 -10.06 4.28
C LYS A 127 -6.41 -9.62 5.52
N GLY A 128 -5.83 -10.56 6.27
CA GLY A 128 -5.38 -10.33 7.65
C GLY A 128 -6.49 -9.68 8.47
N THR A 129 -7.19 -10.47 9.29
CA THR A 129 -8.50 -10.09 9.84
C THR A 129 -8.48 -8.96 10.88
N GLU A 130 -7.31 -8.45 11.26
CA GLU A 130 -7.14 -7.42 12.28
C GLU A 130 -6.38 -6.24 11.71
N LYS A 131 -7.08 -5.12 11.48
CA LYS A 131 -6.43 -3.85 11.15
C LYS A 131 -5.87 -3.25 12.44
N ARG A 132 -4.62 -3.58 12.77
CA ARG A 132 -3.98 -3.07 13.99
C ARG A 132 -3.68 -1.58 13.87
N GLU A 133 -3.93 -0.88 14.97
CA GLU A 133 -3.55 0.50 15.19
C GLU A 133 -2.44 0.51 16.25
N PHE A 134 -1.47 1.39 16.11
CA PHE A 134 -0.38 1.51 17.07
C PHE A 134 -0.64 2.67 18.03
N SER A 135 -0.36 2.45 19.31
CA SER A 135 -0.23 3.55 20.28
C SER A 135 1.23 3.82 20.53
N LEU A 136 1.69 5.02 20.17
CA LEU A 136 3.06 5.46 20.43
C LEU A 136 3.03 6.50 21.56
N VAL A 137 4.01 6.45 22.44
CA VAL A 137 4.16 7.40 23.54
C VAL A 137 5.54 8.01 23.50
N CYS A 138 5.62 9.32 23.67
CA CYS A 138 6.88 10.05 23.78
C CYS A 138 7.70 9.58 24.99
N GLY A 139 9.03 9.50 24.84
CA GLY A 139 9.92 9.14 25.95
C GLY A 139 10.05 10.20 27.05
N ASP A 140 9.57 11.43 26.81
CA ASP A 140 9.61 12.50 27.80
C ASP A 140 8.67 12.21 28.97
N GLN A 141 9.27 11.80 30.09
CA GLN A 141 8.58 11.42 31.31
C GLN A 141 7.82 12.56 32.00
N HIS A 142 7.91 13.81 31.54
CA HIS A 142 7.14 14.90 32.16
C HIS A 142 5.75 15.06 31.54
N THR A 143 5.63 14.89 30.23
CA THR A 143 4.37 15.13 29.48
C THR A 143 3.79 13.85 28.87
N LEU A 144 4.65 12.94 28.36
CA LEU A 144 4.25 11.69 27.70
C LEU A 144 3.17 11.89 26.62
N VAL A 145 3.51 12.61 25.53
CA VAL A 145 2.60 12.78 24.38
C VAL A 145 2.22 11.42 23.80
N ARG A 146 0.92 11.18 23.59
CA ARG A 146 0.38 9.94 23.03
C ARG A 146 -0.13 10.16 21.60
N PHE A 147 0.21 9.22 20.74
CA PHE A 147 -0.22 9.16 19.35
C PHE A 147 -1.01 7.89 19.10
N LYS A 148 -2.08 8.01 18.31
CA LYS A 148 -2.70 6.90 17.58
C LYS A 148 -2.11 6.87 16.18
N VAL A 149 -1.65 5.72 15.71
CA VAL A 149 -1.13 5.54 14.34
C VAL A 149 -1.91 4.48 13.60
N GLU A 150 -2.42 4.81 12.42
CA GLU A 150 -3.26 3.92 11.63
C GLU A 150 -3.04 4.09 10.12
N SER A 151 -3.27 3.02 9.37
CA SER A 151 -3.43 3.08 7.92
C SER A 151 -4.83 3.65 7.59
N PHE A 152 -4.96 4.55 6.61
CA PHE A 152 -6.25 5.20 6.35
C PHE A 152 -6.68 5.24 4.88
N ASP A 153 -5.76 5.03 3.94
CA ASP A 153 -6.00 4.94 2.50
C ASP A 153 -4.87 4.13 1.84
N LEU A 154 -4.93 3.87 0.54
CA LEU A 154 -3.83 3.34 -0.26
C LEU A 154 -2.83 4.45 -0.59
N ALA A 155 -1.54 4.16 -0.45
CA ALA A 155 -0.46 5.05 -0.86
C ALA A 155 -0.47 5.19 -2.40
N ASP A 156 -0.44 6.42 -2.89
CA ASP A 156 -0.65 6.78 -4.30
C ASP A 156 0.47 7.68 -4.87
N LYS A 157 1.64 7.67 -4.24
CA LYS A 157 2.84 8.42 -4.66
C LYS A 157 4.11 7.58 -4.53
N GLY A 158 5.22 8.13 -5.02
CA GLY A 158 6.55 7.51 -4.96
C GLY A 158 6.54 6.09 -5.51
N ASP A 159 7.26 5.20 -4.83
CA ASP A 159 7.34 3.77 -5.19
C ASP A 159 5.99 3.03 -5.06
N SER A 160 5.01 3.61 -4.36
CA SER A 160 3.67 3.02 -4.25
C SER A 160 2.78 3.24 -5.48
N LEU A 161 3.10 4.22 -6.32
CA LEU A 161 2.24 4.65 -7.43
C LEU A 161 1.94 3.53 -8.47
N PRO A 162 2.92 2.71 -8.93
CA PRO A 162 2.63 1.61 -9.85
C PRO A 162 1.60 0.62 -9.30
N TYR A 163 1.75 0.24 -8.02
CA TYR A 163 0.86 -0.67 -7.32
C TYR A 163 -0.53 -0.08 -7.12
N TYR A 164 -0.60 1.20 -6.75
CA TYR A 164 -1.85 1.92 -6.64
C TYR A 164 -2.63 1.92 -7.96
N ARG A 165 -1.96 2.23 -9.08
CA ARG A 165 -2.59 2.20 -10.40
C ARG A 165 -3.09 0.80 -10.76
N ARG A 166 -2.28 -0.24 -10.49
CA ARG A 166 -2.72 -1.64 -10.66
C ARG A 166 -3.96 -1.95 -9.82
N SER A 167 -3.98 -1.57 -8.54
CA SER A 167 -5.14 -1.74 -7.66
C SER A 167 -6.38 -1.05 -8.22
N MET A 168 -6.26 0.15 -8.78
CA MET A 168 -7.39 0.86 -9.39
C MET A 168 -7.89 0.19 -10.67
N VAL A 169 -7.00 -0.33 -11.53
CA VAL A 169 -7.42 -1.08 -12.72
C VAL A 169 -8.08 -2.40 -12.33
N ILE A 170 -7.55 -3.13 -11.34
CA ILE A 170 -8.20 -4.32 -10.77
C ILE A 170 -9.59 -3.98 -10.25
N LEU A 171 -9.73 -2.88 -9.48
CA LEU A 171 -11.01 -2.41 -8.97
C LEU A 171 -11.99 -2.08 -10.11
N ASN A 172 -11.53 -1.51 -11.22
CA ASN A 172 -12.35 -1.28 -12.41
C ASN A 172 -12.89 -2.59 -13.02
N LYS A 173 -12.07 -3.64 -13.10
CA LYS A 173 -12.52 -4.97 -13.57
C LYS A 173 -13.56 -5.59 -12.61
N ILE A 174 -13.32 -5.50 -11.30
CA ILE A 174 -14.28 -5.95 -10.27
C ILE A 174 -15.61 -5.20 -10.38
N ILE A 175 -15.57 -3.89 -10.63
CA ILE A 175 -16.78 -3.07 -10.82
C ILE A 175 -17.55 -3.49 -12.06
N ALA A 176 -16.85 -3.79 -13.16
CA ALA A 176 -17.46 -4.23 -14.41
C ALA A 176 -18.05 -5.65 -14.32
N LYS A 177 -17.48 -6.51 -13.45
CA LYS A 177 -17.93 -7.90 -13.25
C LYS A 177 -18.06 -8.23 -11.76
N PRO A 178 -19.12 -7.73 -11.09
CA PRO A 178 -19.35 -7.99 -9.68
C PRO A 178 -19.47 -9.49 -9.38
N GLY A 179 -18.83 -9.96 -8.32
CA GLY A 179 -18.85 -11.36 -7.91
C GLY A 179 -17.85 -12.24 -8.67
N ILE A 180 -16.91 -11.65 -9.41
CA ILE A 180 -15.78 -12.38 -10.01
C ILE A 180 -14.98 -13.08 -8.91
N ALA A 181 -14.58 -14.33 -9.17
CA ALA A 181 -13.74 -15.08 -8.26
C ALA A 181 -12.30 -14.53 -8.25
N LEU A 182 -11.64 -14.50 -7.10
CA LEU A 182 -10.27 -13.99 -6.96
C LEU A 182 -9.28 -14.63 -7.94
N ASN A 183 -9.39 -15.94 -8.16
CA ASN A 183 -8.55 -16.71 -9.09
C ASN A 183 -8.92 -16.53 -10.57
N LYS A 184 -9.94 -15.70 -10.87
CA LYS A 184 -10.41 -15.38 -12.23
C LYS A 184 -10.21 -13.93 -12.63
N ILE A 185 -9.74 -13.08 -11.71
CA ILE A 185 -9.46 -11.67 -12.03
C ILE A 185 -8.40 -11.54 -13.13
N LEU A 186 -7.37 -12.39 -13.12
CA LEU A 186 -6.30 -12.34 -14.11
C LEU A 186 -6.82 -12.54 -15.54
N ASP A 187 -7.87 -13.35 -15.72
CA ASP A 187 -8.49 -13.66 -17.02
C ASP A 187 -9.15 -12.41 -17.66
N GLU A 188 -9.38 -11.34 -16.89
CA GLU A 188 -9.98 -10.08 -17.36
C GLU A 188 -8.95 -9.11 -17.98
N PHE A 189 -7.68 -9.49 -18.01
CA PHE A 189 -6.58 -8.69 -18.54
C PHE A 189 -6.01 -9.31 -19.83
N SER A 190 -5.63 -8.47 -20.79
CA SER A 190 -4.88 -8.95 -21.95
C SER A 190 -3.46 -9.38 -21.56
N LYS A 191 -2.81 -10.21 -22.40
CA LYS A 191 -1.40 -10.57 -22.21
C LYS A 191 -0.47 -9.34 -22.14
N ASP A 192 -0.81 -8.29 -22.86
CA ASP A 192 -0.07 -7.02 -22.84
C ASP A 192 -0.23 -6.28 -21.51
N GLU A 193 -1.47 -6.18 -20.99
CA GLU A 193 -1.74 -5.61 -19.66
C GLU A 193 -1.03 -6.39 -18.55
N ILE A 194 -0.92 -7.71 -18.71
CA ILE A 194 -0.28 -8.60 -17.75
C ILE A 194 1.24 -8.42 -17.78
N ASN A 195 1.88 -8.55 -18.94
CA ASN A 195 3.33 -8.74 -19.05
C ASN A 195 4.12 -7.45 -19.29
N ASN A 196 3.50 -6.40 -19.85
CA ASN A 196 4.25 -5.23 -20.32
C ASN A 196 4.10 -4.00 -19.42
N ILE A 197 3.17 -3.99 -18.48
CA ILE A 197 2.99 -2.88 -17.54
C ILE A 197 3.60 -3.26 -16.19
N TYR A 198 4.31 -2.34 -15.54
CA TYR A 198 4.88 -2.59 -14.21
C TYR A 198 3.87 -2.30 -13.09
N PRO A 199 3.83 -3.10 -12.00
CA PRO A 199 4.36 -4.47 -11.93
C PRO A 199 3.57 -5.43 -12.82
N ILE A 200 4.20 -6.54 -13.22
CA ILE A 200 3.50 -7.64 -13.93
C ILE A 200 2.41 -8.21 -13.04
N LEU A 201 1.30 -8.63 -13.66
CA LEU A 201 0.20 -9.27 -12.94
C LEU A 201 0.35 -10.80 -12.92
N GLY A 202 0.66 -11.35 -11.75
CA GLY A 202 0.45 -12.76 -11.40
C GLY A 202 -0.70 -12.94 -10.42
N GLN A 203 -1.10 -14.19 -10.16
CA GLN A 203 -2.17 -14.49 -9.20
C GLN A 203 -1.80 -14.03 -7.79
N LYS A 204 -0.52 -14.12 -7.42
CA LYS A 204 -0.02 -13.70 -6.09
C LYS A 204 -0.16 -12.20 -5.87
N ILE A 205 0.35 -11.38 -6.80
CA ILE A 205 0.25 -9.92 -6.68
C ILE A 205 -1.20 -9.44 -6.77
N ILE A 206 -2.04 -10.05 -7.61
CA ILE A 206 -3.49 -9.76 -7.62
C ILE A 206 -4.08 -9.99 -6.23
N ALA A 207 -3.79 -11.13 -5.61
CA ALA A 207 -4.33 -11.43 -4.29
C ALA A 207 -3.83 -10.46 -3.20
N VAL A 208 -2.58 -9.99 -3.28
CA VAL A 208 -2.08 -8.93 -2.38
C VAL A 208 -2.84 -7.63 -2.60
N LEU A 209 -2.93 -7.14 -3.85
CA LEU A 209 -3.58 -5.86 -4.16
C LEU A 209 -5.08 -5.88 -3.85
N VAL A 210 -5.77 -6.99 -4.10
CA VAL A 210 -7.17 -7.18 -3.67
C VAL A 210 -7.29 -7.16 -2.14
N GLY A 211 -6.36 -7.78 -1.43
CA GLY A 211 -6.33 -7.72 0.04
C GLY A 211 -6.13 -6.30 0.57
N GLU A 212 -5.39 -5.45 -0.13
CA GLU A 212 -5.28 -4.01 0.22
C GLU A 212 -6.57 -3.24 -0.04
N LEU A 213 -7.23 -3.49 -1.17
CA LEU A 213 -8.55 -2.92 -1.48
C LEU A 213 -9.58 -3.32 -0.42
N GLU A 214 -9.59 -4.59 -0.02
CA GLU A 214 -10.48 -5.09 1.01
C GLU A 214 -10.18 -4.45 2.37
N LEU A 215 -8.92 -4.36 2.78
CA LEU A 215 -8.53 -3.77 4.06
C LEU A 215 -8.95 -2.29 4.18
N MET A 216 -8.93 -1.56 3.07
CA MET A 216 -9.39 -0.16 3.02
C MET A 216 -10.91 -0.02 2.82
N GLY A 217 -11.63 -1.14 2.71
CA GLY A 217 -13.08 -1.17 2.49
C GLY A 217 -13.49 -0.70 1.10
N TYR A 218 -12.62 -0.82 0.10
CA TYR A 218 -12.91 -0.53 -1.31
C TYR A 218 -13.51 -1.73 -2.05
N ALA A 219 -13.25 -2.95 -1.56
CA ALA A 219 -13.85 -4.18 -2.04
C ALA A 219 -14.26 -5.05 -0.86
N GLU A 220 -15.15 -6.00 -1.12
CA GLU A 220 -15.54 -7.06 -0.19
C GLU A 220 -15.26 -8.40 -0.86
N VAL A 221 -14.70 -9.33 -0.09
CA VAL A 221 -14.44 -10.71 -0.51
C VAL A 221 -15.33 -11.64 0.30
N ASN A 222 -16.31 -12.27 -0.36
CA ASN A 222 -17.26 -13.18 0.26
C ASN A 222 -17.26 -14.51 -0.51
N ASN A 223 -16.88 -15.61 0.14
CA ASN A 223 -16.75 -16.94 -0.50
C ASN A 223 -15.96 -16.87 -1.82
N ASP A 224 -14.77 -16.25 -1.76
CA ASP A 224 -13.86 -15.99 -2.89
C ASP A 224 -14.40 -15.10 -4.02
N LYS A 225 -15.64 -14.62 -3.92
CA LYS A 225 -16.25 -13.68 -4.86
C LYS A 225 -16.05 -12.26 -4.40
N ILE A 226 -15.69 -11.39 -5.34
CA ILE A 226 -15.26 -10.03 -5.03
C ILE A 226 -16.24 -9.03 -5.61
N THR A 227 -16.65 -8.08 -4.79
CA THR A 227 -17.53 -6.97 -5.18
C THR A 227 -16.96 -5.65 -4.70
N ALA A 228 -17.02 -4.62 -5.54
CA ALA A 228 -16.62 -3.28 -5.13
C ALA A 228 -17.68 -2.65 -4.23
N THR A 229 -17.25 -2.02 -3.15
CA THR A 229 -18.11 -1.22 -2.27
C THR A 229 -18.42 0.14 -2.91
N GLU A 230 -19.36 0.89 -2.35
CA GLU A 230 -19.61 2.27 -2.76
C GLU A 230 -18.36 3.15 -2.55
N LYS A 231 -17.66 2.97 -1.42
CA LYS A 231 -16.38 3.63 -1.15
C LYS A 231 -15.35 3.32 -2.24
N GLY A 232 -15.31 2.08 -2.74
CA GLY A 232 -14.45 1.67 -3.85
C GLY A 232 -14.81 2.36 -5.17
N ARG A 233 -16.10 2.43 -5.50
CA ARG A 233 -16.59 3.14 -6.70
C ARG A 233 -16.20 4.61 -6.69
N GLN A 234 -16.35 5.27 -5.53
CA GLN A 234 -15.94 6.66 -5.33
C GLN A 234 -14.43 6.85 -5.45
N LYS A 235 -13.64 5.93 -4.86
CA LYS A 235 -12.18 5.94 -4.98
C LYS A 235 -11.73 5.82 -6.43
N LEU A 236 -12.31 4.88 -7.19
CA LEU A 236 -12.02 4.73 -8.61
C LEU A 236 -12.45 5.97 -9.42
N ALA A 237 -13.61 6.54 -9.14
CA ALA A 237 -14.08 7.75 -9.81
C ALA A 237 -13.13 8.94 -9.56
N SER A 238 -12.64 9.10 -8.33
CA SER A 238 -11.64 10.11 -7.98
C SER A 238 -10.34 9.88 -8.73
N PHE A 239 -9.84 8.64 -8.78
CA PHE A 239 -8.67 8.29 -9.56
C PHE A 239 -8.84 8.59 -11.05
N LYS A 240 -9.97 8.20 -11.67
CA LYS A 240 -10.24 8.54 -13.07
C LYS A 240 -10.23 10.05 -13.29
N LYS A 241 -10.71 10.86 -12.35
CA LYS A 241 -10.66 12.33 -12.47
C LYS A 241 -9.24 12.89 -12.40
N SER A 242 -8.33 12.25 -11.67
CA SER A 242 -6.95 12.70 -11.55
C SER A 242 -6.06 12.35 -12.75
N LEU A 243 -6.51 11.47 -13.64
CA LEU A 243 -5.75 11.02 -14.82
C LEU A 243 -5.95 11.94 -16.03
N THR A 244 -4.87 12.12 -16.79
CA THR A 244 -4.91 12.71 -18.13
C THR A 244 -5.66 11.80 -19.12
N SER A 245 -6.05 12.35 -20.28
CA SER A 245 -6.70 11.57 -21.34
C SER A 245 -5.80 10.45 -21.88
N GLU A 246 -4.49 10.67 -21.96
CA GLU A 246 -3.54 9.64 -22.39
C GLU A 246 -3.47 8.49 -21.39
N GLU A 247 -3.39 8.80 -20.09
CA GLU A 247 -3.33 7.78 -19.03
C GLU A 247 -4.63 6.97 -18.94
N LYS A 248 -5.80 7.61 -19.07
CA LYS A 248 -7.09 6.90 -19.13
C LYS A 248 -7.12 5.88 -20.27
N LYS A 249 -6.67 6.30 -21.45
CA LYS A 249 -6.59 5.43 -22.63
C LYS A 249 -5.60 4.29 -22.40
N ALA A 250 -4.43 4.60 -21.84
CA ALA A 250 -3.39 3.62 -21.55
C ALA A 250 -3.84 2.56 -20.53
N LEU A 251 -4.59 2.98 -19.50
CA LEU A 251 -5.09 2.11 -18.43
C LEU A 251 -6.46 1.48 -18.72
N LYS A 252 -7.08 1.81 -19.86
CA LYS A 252 -8.42 1.37 -20.27
C LYS A 252 -9.50 1.70 -19.21
N LEU A 253 -9.49 2.94 -18.72
CA LEU A 253 -10.37 3.44 -17.64
C LEU A 253 -11.36 4.51 -18.11
#